data_AF-A0A7Y5VZS0-F1
#
_entry.id   AF-A0A7Y5VZS0-F1
#
_cell.length_a   1.000
_cell.length_b   1.000
_cell.length_c   1.000
_cell.angle_alpha   90.00
_cell.angle_beta   90.00
_cell.angle_gamma   90.00
#
_symmetry.space_group_name_H-M   'P 1'
#
loop_
_entity.id
_entity.type
_entity.pdbx_description
1 polymer ?
#
loop_
_entity_poly.entity_id
_entity_poly.type
_entity_poly.pdbx_seq_one_letter_code
_entity_poly.pdbx_strand_id
1 'polypeptide(L)'
;KVDYKPLAEKGPDGTYPPLNDTPQRVSLAEVHNPFIKAEHRPAVDEYLAKRDHRMETVAVDNLDVVEQLEGGVIDTLEFSTKESQGQAFKIARSLTDPVNPFGDLISDMARRQVLTDLQAAMADKLVNEYRAAIREASRGEGERRVNSNWMARYTYNNKALEATLAVKRARALAVAKAAEVLPNAGLDSALVSKLADACKKAPSDAKAQAELFVTLGKDLTIEQRRAWLKAALATRPTPAGEPLIPFAKTSGRRPAGDDPNADPSAEPSAEPPTEPAAEPAEPPKNQ
;
A
#
# COMPACT_ATOMS: atom_id res chain seq x y z
N LYS A 1 -13.72 18.07 21.34
CA LYS A 1 -13.15 18.03 19.97
C LYS A 1 -11.65 18.07 20.12
N VAL A 2 -10.93 17.15 19.48
CA VAL A 2 -9.46 17.13 19.48
C VAL A 2 -9.01 17.98 18.29
N ASP A 3 -8.05 18.88 18.50
CA ASP A 3 -7.46 19.67 17.43
C ASP A 3 -6.38 18.87 16.70
N TYR A 4 -6.38 18.87 15.37
CA TYR A 4 -5.43 18.12 14.55
C TYR A 4 -5.32 18.70 13.15
N LYS A 5 -4.15 18.50 12.51
CA LYS A 5 -3.93 18.90 11.13
C LYS A 5 -4.42 17.82 10.16
N PRO A 6 -5.36 18.10 9.24
CA PRO A 6 -5.81 17.11 8.25
C PRO A 6 -4.68 16.72 7.29
N LEU A 7 -4.79 15.53 6.67
CA LEU A 7 -3.85 15.10 5.63
C LEU A 7 -4.11 15.77 4.28
N ALA A 8 -5.38 16.08 3.99
CA ALA A 8 -5.80 16.72 2.75
C ALA A 8 -5.88 18.24 2.95
N GLU A 9 -4.88 18.96 2.45
CA GLU A 9 -4.87 20.42 2.42
C GLU A 9 -4.89 20.89 0.97
N LYS A 10 -5.76 21.84 0.63
CA LYS A 10 -5.77 22.38 -0.74
C LYS A 10 -4.53 23.25 -0.96
N GLY A 11 -3.86 23.04 -2.09
CA GLY A 11 -2.81 23.91 -2.57
C GLY A 11 -3.34 25.25 -3.08
N PRO A 12 -2.43 26.17 -3.49
CA PRO A 12 -2.79 27.47 -4.05
C PRO A 12 -3.69 27.39 -5.29
N ASP A 13 -3.62 26.28 -6.02
CA ASP A 13 -4.40 25.96 -7.22
C ASP A 13 -5.77 25.34 -6.90
N GLY A 14 -6.11 25.14 -5.63
CA GLY A 14 -7.34 24.50 -5.18
C GLY A 14 -7.36 22.97 -5.29
N THR A 15 -6.26 22.35 -5.73
CA THR A 15 -6.11 20.89 -5.80
C THR A 15 -5.51 20.33 -4.51
N TYR A 16 -5.67 19.03 -4.26
CA TYR A 16 -4.96 18.38 -3.16
C TYR A 16 -3.60 17.88 -3.66
N PRO A 17 -2.47 18.43 -3.18
CA PRO A 17 -1.16 17.94 -3.58
C PRO A 17 -1.00 16.48 -3.14
N PRO A 18 -0.31 15.64 -3.93
CA PRO A 18 -0.07 14.26 -3.54
C PRO A 18 0.78 14.20 -2.28
N LEU A 19 0.46 13.26 -1.39
CA LEU A 19 1.28 12.97 -0.22
C LEU A 19 2.65 12.42 -0.66
N ASN A 20 3.70 12.78 0.09
CA ASN A 20 5.05 12.26 -0.13
C ASN A 20 5.21 10.78 0.28
N ASP A 21 4.24 10.23 1.01
CA ASP A 21 4.18 8.84 1.47
C ASP A 21 2.72 8.36 1.50
N THR A 22 2.48 7.09 1.83
CA THR A 22 1.14 6.53 2.01
C THR A 22 0.35 7.31 3.07
N PRO A 23 -0.98 7.50 2.89
CA PRO A 23 -1.82 8.18 3.88
C PRO A 23 -1.67 7.60 5.30
N GLN A 24 -1.49 6.28 5.40
CA GLN A 24 -1.30 5.57 6.66
C GLN A 24 0.03 5.91 7.34
N ARG A 25 1.10 6.24 6.60
CA ARG A 25 2.37 6.68 7.21
C ARG A 25 2.31 8.14 7.60
N VAL A 26 1.75 8.98 6.75
CA VAL A 26 1.60 10.42 7.04
C VAL A 26 0.69 10.63 8.25
N SER A 27 -0.36 9.82 8.42
CA SER A 27 -1.23 9.87 9.61
C SER A 27 -0.53 9.48 10.92
N LEU A 28 0.67 8.90 10.88
CA LEU A 28 1.44 8.59 12.08
C LEU A 28 2.32 9.75 12.54
N ALA A 29 2.48 10.82 11.76
CA ALA A 29 3.27 11.98 12.14
C ALA A 29 2.57 12.82 13.22
N GLU A 30 3.34 13.40 14.14
CA GLU A 30 2.82 14.06 15.35
C GLU A 30 1.98 15.29 14.99
N VAL A 31 2.38 15.98 13.91
CA VAL A 31 1.65 17.11 13.35
C VAL A 31 0.21 16.73 12.95
N HIS A 32 -0.06 15.47 12.60
CA HIS A 32 -1.37 15.00 12.15
C HIS A 32 -2.11 14.23 13.25
N ASN A 33 -1.42 13.37 13.98
CA ASN A 33 -2.02 12.55 15.04
C ASN A 33 -1.55 13.02 16.42
N PRO A 34 -2.36 13.81 17.14
CA PRO A 34 -1.98 14.40 18.44
C PRO A 34 -1.80 13.36 19.55
N PHE A 35 -2.19 12.11 19.31
CA PHE A 35 -1.97 11.02 20.26
C PHE A 35 -0.61 10.33 20.07
N ILE A 36 0.10 10.58 18.97
CA ILE A 36 1.45 10.05 18.73
C ILE A 36 2.48 11.11 19.10
N LYS A 37 2.78 11.16 20.40
CA LYS A 37 3.81 11.99 21.03
C LYS A 37 5.22 11.42 20.89
N ALA A 38 6.22 12.24 21.21
CA ALA A 38 7.64 11.87 21.20
C ALA A 38 7.96 10.55 21.91
N GLU A 39 7.32 10.24 23.05
CA GLU A 39 7.55 8.99 23.78
C GLU A 39 7.17 7.72 23.00
N HIS A 40 6.27 7.82 22.00
CA HIS A 40 5.85 6.68 21.17
C HIS A 40 6.73 6.49 19.93
N ARG A 41 7.50 7.52 19.54
CA ARG A 41 8.29 7.54 18.30
C ARG A 41 9.26 6.37 18.19
N PRO A 42 10.04 6.01 19.23
CA PRO A 42 10.97 4.89 19.11
C PRO A 42 10.29 3.59 18.67
N ALA A 43 9.15 3.24 19.26
CA ALA A 43 8.41 2.03 18.92
C ALA A 43 7.81 2.08 17.50
N VAL A 44 7.24 3.22 17.12
CA VAL A 44 6.69 3.45 15.78
C VAL A 44 7.78 3.38 14.72
N ASP A 45 8.89 4.08 14.91
CA ASP A 45 9.98 4.18 13.95
C ASP A 45 10.72 2.85 13.80
N GLU A 46 10.94 2.12 14.90
CA GLU A 46 11.52 0.78 14.86
C GLU A 46 10.63 -0.18 14.05
N TYR A 47 9.31 -0.16 14.28
CA TYR A 47 8.38 -0.98 13.52
C TYR A 47 8.35 -0.59 12.04
N LEU A 48 8.31 0.71 11.71
CA LEU A 48 8.32 1.19 10.33
C LEU A 48 9.62 0.82 9.60
N ALA A 49 10.78 0.87 10.26
CA ALA A 49 12.05 0.44 9.68
C ALA A 49 12.06 -1.06 9.35
N LYS A 50 11.54 -1.91 10.25
CA LYS A 50 11.37 -3.35 10.01
C LYS A 50 10.45 -3.62 8.83
N ARG A 51 9.34 -2.88 8.77
CA ARG A 51 8.37 -2.97 7.69
C ARG A 51 8.96 -2.53 6.35
N ASP A 52 9.69 -1.42 6.33
CA ASP A 52 10.36 -0.90 5.14
C ASP A 52 11.32 -1.94 4.57
N HIS A 53 12.13 -2.56 5.42
CA HIS A 53 13.04 -3.62 4.98
C HIS A 53 12.30 -4.82 4.36
N ARG A 54 11.19 -5.27 4.97
CA ARG A 54 10.35 -6.35 4.42
C ARG A 54 9.74 -5.95 3.08
N MET A 55 9.18 -4.74 2.98
CA MET A 55 8.55 -4.25 1.76
C MET A 55 9.56 -4.07 0.63
N GLU A 56 10.74 -3.53 0.91
CA GLU A 56 11.82 -3.40 -0.07
C GLU A 56 12.25 -4.78 -0.60
N THR A 57 12.41 -5.76 0.28
CA THR A 57 12.75 -7.13 -0.11
C THR A 57 11.69 -7.73 -1.04
N VAL A 58 10.42 -7.69 -0.61
CA VAL A 58 9.29 -8.24 -1.37
C VAL A 58 9.11 -7.54 -2.71
N ALA A 59 9.22 -6.21 -2.72
CA ALA A 59 9.02 -5.42 -3.93
C ALA A 59 10.19 -5.60 -4.92
N VAL A 60 11.42 -5.82 -4.44
CA VAL A 60 12.56 -6.19 -5.30
C VAL A 60 12.43 -7.62 -5.82
N ASP A 61 11.99 -8.56 -5.00
CA ASP A 61 11.73 -9.94 -5.45
C ASP A 61 10.64 -9.98 -6.54
N ASN A 62 9.65 -9.10 -6.44
CA ASN A 62 8.55 -8.94 -7.41
C ASN A 62 8.73 -7.71 -8.32
N LEU A 63 9.97 -7.37 -8.68
CA LEU A 63 10.29 -6.15 -9.44
C LEU A 63 9.52 -6.04 -10.76
N ASP A 64 9.29 -7.15 -11.45
CA ASP A 64 8.51 -7.23 -12.68
C ASP A 64 7.05 -6.75 -12.48
N VAL A 65 6.43 -7.16 -11.37
CA VAL A 65 5.08 -6.73 -11.00
C VAL A 65 5.07 -5.24 -10.69
N VAL A 66 6.07 -4.74 -9.98
CA VAL A 66 6.19 -3.30 -9.67
C VAL A 66 6.41 -2.47 -10.94
N GLU A 67 7.25 -2.94 -11.88
CA GLU A 67 7.48 -2.27 -13.16
C GLU A 67 6.20 -2.26 -14.03
N GLN A 68 5.39 -3.34 -14.00
CA GLN A 68 4.08 -3.35 -14.68
C GLN A 68 3.10 -2.33 -14.07
N LEU A 69 3.09 -2.20 -12.74
CA LEU A 69 2.29 -1.20 -12.04
C LEU A 69 2.70 0.23 -12.39
N GLU A 70 4.00 0.51 -12.38
CA GLU A 70 4.53 1.81 -12.82
C GLU A 70 4.26 2.08 -14.31
N GLY A 71 4.19 1.02 -15.12
CA GLY A 71 3.75 1.07 -16.52
C GLY A 71 2.24 1.25 -16.72
N GLY A 72 1.46 1.39 -15.65
CA GLY A 72 0.03 1.68 -15.71
C GLY A 72 -0.86 0.46 -15.97
N VAL A 73 -0.41 -0.77 -15.66
CA VAL A 73 -1.22 -1.98 -15.93
C VAL A 73 -2.62 -1.89 -15.30
N ILE A 74 -2.75 -1.35 -14.10
CA ILE A 74 -4.05 -1.15 -13.41
C ILE A 74 -4.94 -0.15 -14.14
N ASP A 75 -4.36 0.87 -14.77
CA ASP A 75 -5.10 1.89 -15.50
C ASP A 75 -5.65 1.35 -16.82
N THR A 76 -5.04 0.29 -17.37
CA THR A 76 -5.53 -0.41 -18.57
C THR A 76 -6.63 -1.42 -18.29
N LEU A 77 -6.84 -1.81 -17.02
CA LEU A 77 -7.86 -2.80 -16.66
C LEU A 77 -9.27 -2.21 -16.70
N GLU A 78 -10.21 -3.04 -17.18
CA GLU A 78 -11.63 -2.77 -17.16
C GLU A 78 -12.27 -3.45 -15.95
N PHE A 79 -12.54 -2.70 -14.88
CA PHE A 79 -13.05 -3.23 -13.61
C PHE A 79 -14.54 -3.62 -13.63
N SER A 80 -15.15 -3.70 -14.81
CA SER A 80 -16.49 -4.22 -15.03
C SER A 80 -16.54 -5.76 -14.98
N THR A 81 -15.40 -6.44 -15.20
CA THR A 81 -15.33 -7.91 -15.28
C THR A 81 -14.66 -8.54 -14.05
N LYS A 82 -15.09 -9.76 -13.70
CA LYS A 82 -14.51 -10.53 -12.60
C LYS A 82 -13.05 -10.89 -12.87
N GLU A 83 -12.70 -11.13 -14.13
CA GLU A 83 -11.33 -11.45 -14.55
C GLU A 83 -10.37 -10.30 -14.26
N SER A 84 -10.70 -9.07 -14.69
CA SER A 84 -9.86 -7.89 -14.45
C SER A 84 -9.73 -7.56 -12.97
N GLN A 85 -10.84 -7.67 -12.22
CA GLN A 85 -10.81 -7.52 -10.76
C GLN A 85 -9.91 -8.58 -10.11
N GLY A 86 -10.00 -9.83 -10.55
CA GLY A 86 -9.16 -10.93 -10.10
C GLY A 86 -7.68 -10.72 -10.43
N GLN A 87 -7.37 -10.16 -11.59
CA GLN A 87 -6.00 -9.82 -11.98
C GLN A 87 -5.43 -8.69 -11.12
N ALA A 88 -6.17 -7.59 -10.95
CA ALA A 88 -5.75 -6.48 -10.08
C ALA A 88 -5.56 -6.94 -8.63
N PHE A 89 -6.44 -7.81 -8.14
CA PHE A 89 -6.32 -8.40 -6.81
C PHE A 89 -5.07 -9.26 -6.68
N LYS A 90 -4.78 -10.14 -7.67
CA LYS A 90 -3.56 -10.96 -7.66
C LYS A 90 -2.29 -10.12 -7.64
N ILE A 91 -2.24 -9.06 -8.45
CA ILE A 91 -1.12 -8.10 -8.50
C ILE A 91 -0.93 -7.40 -7.16
N ALA A 92 -1.99 -6.86 -6.57
CA ALA A 92 -1.89 -6.20 -5.27
C ALA A 92 -1.46 -7.19 -4.18
N ARG A 93 -2.03 -8.41 -4.19
CA ARG A 93 -1.79 -9.44 -3.18
C ARG A 93 -0.35 -9.93 -3.18
N SER A 94 0.28 -10.11 -4.34
CA SER A 94 1.69 -10.55 -4.41
C SER A 94 2.66 -9.57 -3.76
N LEU A 95 2.30 -8.28 -3.72
CA LEU A 95 3.11 -7.23 -3.10
C LEU A 95 2.76 -6.99 -1.63
N THR A 96 1.48 -7.08 -1.26
CA THR A 96 1.05 -6.70 0.10
C THR A 96 1.11 -7.84 1.09
N ASP A 97 0.65 -9.04 0.72
CA ASP A 97 0.41 -10.12 1.69
C ASP A 97 1.67 -10.57 2.45
N PRO A 98 2.86 -10.68 1.83
CA PRO A 98 4.08 -11.04 2.55
C PRO A 98 4.48 -10.04 3.63
N VAL A 99 4.04 -8.78 3.51
CA VAL A 99 4.39 -7.68 4.42
C VAL A 99 3.26 -7.40 5.41
N ASN A 100 2.01 -7.73 5.05
CA ASN A 100 0.78 -7.36 5.74
C ASN A 100 -0.09 -8.58 6.09
N PRO A 101 0.29 -9.39 7.08
CA PRO A 101 -0.53 -10.52 7.50
C PRO A 101 -1.87 -10.10 8.13
N PHE A 102 -1.97 -8.86 8.63
CA PHE A 102 -3.11 -8.40 9.43
C PHE A 102 -3.92 -7.23 8.82
N GLY A 103 -3.71 -6.92 7.54
CA GLY A 103 -4.43 -5.84 6.85
C GLY A 103 -3.54 -4.64 6.52
N ASP A 104 -4.04 -3.43 6.68
CA ASP A 104 -3.23 -2.22 6.46
C ASP A 104 -2.23 -1.96 7.61
N LEU A 105 -1.35 -0.99 7.40
CA LEU A 105 -0.32 -0.57 8.35
C LEU A 105 -0.89 -0.26 9.74
N ILE A 106 -1.99 0.48 9.83
CA ILE A 106 -2.57 0.92 11.10
C ILE A 106 -3.12 -0.28 11.86
N SER A 107 -3.85 -1.16 11.16
CA SER A 107 -4.39 -2.40 11.70
C SER A 107 -3.29 -3.33 12.22
N ASP A 108 -2.19 -3.50 11.47
CA ASP A 108 -1.05 -4.32 11.89
C ASP A 108 -0.37 -3.74 13.14
N MET A 109 -0.11 -2.43 13.16
CA MET A 109 0.50 -1.76 14.32
C MET A 109 -0.38 -1.82 15.58
N ALA A 110 -1.70 -1.68 15.44
CA ALA A 110 -2.64 -1.82 16.56
C ALA A 110 -2.63 -3.24 17.13
N ARG A 111 -2.72 -4.28 16.28
CA ARG A 111 -2.69 -5.68 16.72
C ARG A 111 -1.39 -6.06 17.42
N ARG A 112 -0.28 -5.46 17.00
CA ARG A 112 1.04 -5.64 17.61
C ARG A 112 1.29 -4.75 18.82
N GLN A 113 0.27 -3.99 19.25
CA GLN A 113 0.34 -3.06 20.37
C GLN A 113 1.43 -1.98 20.21
N VAL A 114 1.82 -1.68 18.97
CA VAL A 114 2.70 -0.54 18.65
C VAL A 114 1.90 0.77 18.73
N LEU A 115 0.62 0.70 18.38
CA LEU A 115 -0.35 1.77 18.60
C LEU A 115 -1.37 1.35 19.64
N THR A 116 -1.77 2.29 20.48
CA THR A 116 -2.98 2.19 21.29
C THR A 116 -4.23 2.28 20.41
N ASP A 117 -5.38 1.80 20.90
CA ASP A 117 -6.65 1.88 20.19
C ASP A 117 -7.01 3.33 19.81
N LEU A 118 -6.72 4.29 20.69
CA LEU A 118 -6.97 5.70 20.44
C LEU A 118 -6.07 6.28 19.33
N GLN A 119 -4.78 5.91 19.31
CA GLN A 119 -3.86 6.31 18.26
C GLN A 119 -4.25 5.71 16.91
N ALA A 120 -4.62 4.42 16.89
CA ALA A 120 -5.07 3.72 15.69
C ALA A 120 -6.38 4.31 15.14
N ALA A 121 -7.39 4.52 16.00
CA ALA A 121 -8.66 5.12 15.60
C ALA A 121 -8.48 6.54 15.02
N MET A 122 -7.57 7.34 15.59
CA MET A 122 -7.25 8.66 15.05
C MET A 122 -6.53 8.58 13.70
N ALA A 123 -5.58 7.65 13.54
CA ALA A 123 -4.89 7.42 12.28
C ALA A 123 -5.86 6.98 11.17
N ASP A 124 -6.80 6.08 11.49
CA ASP A 124 -7.84 5.63 10.56
C ASP A 124 -8.78 6.76 10.17
N LYS A 125 -9.17 7.59 11.14
CA LYS A 125 -9.98 8.79 10.88
C LYS A 125 -9.28 9.72 9.89
N LEU A 126 -8.01 10.05 10.11
CA LEU A 126 -7.21 10.90 9.21
C LEU A 126 -7.14 10.33 7.78
N VAL A 127 -6.92 9.02 7.65
CA VAL A 127 -6.85 8.33 6.36
C VAL A 127 -8.22 8.35 5.65
N ASN A 128 -9.31 8.16 6.38
CA ASN A 128 -10.66 8.18 5.82
C ASN A 128 -11.08 9.58 5.39
N GLU A 129 -10.73 10.62 6.16
CA GLU A 129 -10.94 12.02 5.78
C GLU A 129 -10.15 12.39 4.52
N TYR A 130 -8.89 11.95 4.42
CA TYR A 130 -8.09 12.12 3.20
C TYR A 130 -8.75 11.46 1.99
N ARG A 131 -9.15 10.19 2.11
CA ARG A 131 -9.81 9.45 1.02
C ARG A 131 -11.13 10.12 0.60
N ALA A 132 -11.89 10.65 1.56
CA ALA A 132 -13.11 11.39 1.27
C ALA A 132 -12.81 12.70 0.52
N ALA A 133 -11.80 13.45 0.94
CA ALA A 133 -11.38 14.69 0.29
C ALA A 133 -10.90 14.47 -1.16
N ILE A 134 -10.06 13.45 -1.39
CA ILE A 134 -9.61 13.09 -2.74
C ILE A 134 -10.79 12.65 -3.62
N ARG A 135 -11.68 11.80 -3.09
CA ARG A 135 -12.89 11.39 -3.81
C ARG A 135 -13.76 12.58 -4.20
N GLU A 136 -13.92 13.55 -3.29
CA GLU A 136 -14.72 14.73 -3.56
C GLU A 136 -14.09 15.63 -4.63
N ALA A 137 -12.76 15.81 -4.60
CA ALA A 137 -12.07 16.51 -5.68
C ALA A 137 -12.25 15.82 -7.05
N SER A 138 -12.24 14.49 -7.08
CA SER A 138 -12.44 13.74 -8.32
C SER A 138 -13.89 13.72 -8.83
N ARG A 139 -14.88 14.16 -8.05
CA ARG A 139 -16.28 14.28 -8.49
C ARG A 139 -16.57 15.51 -9.36
N GLY A 140 -15.65 16.49 -9.42
CA GLY A 140 -15.78 17.67 -10.27
C GLY A 140 -15.82 17.39 -11.77
N GLU A 141 -15.49 16.16 -12.19
CA GLU A 141 -15.45 15.72 -13.59
C GLU A 141 -16.55 14.68 -13.89
N GLY A 142 -17.80 15.14 -14.02
CA GLY A 142 -18.75 14.63 -15.02
C GLY A 142 -19.38 13.23 -14.96
N GLU A 143 -18.84 12.16 -14.34
CA GLU A 143 -19.41 10.81 -14.55
C GLU A 143 -19.53 9.89 -13.31
N ARG A 144 -20.78 9.58 -12.92
CA ARG A 144 -21.10 8.60 -11.85
C ARG A 144 -20.67 7.16 -12.17
N ARG A 145 -20.55 6.75 -13.44
CA ARG A 145 -20.09 5.40 -13.86
C ARG A 145 -18.57 5.29 -13.90
N VAL A 146 -17.86 6.39 -14.16
CA VAL A 146 -16.39 6.51 -14.00
C VAL A 146 -15.99 6.28 -12.54
N ASN A 147 -16.89 6.56 -11.60
CA ASN A 147 -16.61 6.47 -10.16
C ASN A 147 -16.26 5.05 -9.67
N SER A 148 -16.91 3.97 -10.13
CA SER A 148 -16.58 2.62 -9.64
C SER A 148 -15.25 2.11 -10.17
N ASN A 149 -14.97 2.31 -11.47
CA ASN A 149 -13.69 1.93 -12.08
C ASN A 149 -12.55 2.79 -11.53
N TRP A 150 -12.78 4.10 -11.36
CA TRP A 150 -11.83 5.00 -10.73
C TRP A 150 -11.54 4.60 -9.28
N MET A 151 -12.58 4.32 -8.47
CA MET A 151 -12.40 3.86 -7.09
C MET A 151 -11.64 2.53 -7.02
N ALA A 152 -11.89 1.61 -7.93
CA ALA A 152 -11.15 0.35 -8.00
C ALA A 152 -9.67 0.61 -8.31
N ARG A 153 -9.37 1.41 -9.36
CA ARG A 153 -7.99 1.82 -9.70
C ARG A 153 -7.30 2.49 -8.53
N TYR A 154 -7.94 3.49 -7.93
CA TYR A 154 -7.44 4.18 -6.75
C TYR A 154 -7.15 3.21 -5.60
N THR A 155 -8.05 2.25 -5.34
CA THR A 155 -7.88 1.27 -4.26
C THR A 155 -6.68 0.34 -4.52
N TYR A 156 -6.56 -0.21 -5.72
CA TYR A 156 -5.46 -1.12 -6.06
C TYR A 156 -4.12 -0.39 -6.17
N ASN A 157 -4.09 0.81 -6.76
CA ASN A 157 -2.88 1.65 -6.80
C ASN A 157 -2.44 2.03 -5.38
N ASN A 158 -3.36 2.40 -4.48
CA ASN A 158 -2.99 2.67 -3.09
C ASN A 158 -2.52 1.43 -2.31
N LYS A 159 -3.08 0.25 -2.60
CA LYS A 159 -2.59 -1.01 -2.01
C LYS A 159 -1.16 -1.30 -2.44
N ALA A 160 -0.81 -1.02 -3.70
CA ALA A 160 0.53 -1.26 -4.21
C ALA A 160 1.50 -0.08 -4.02
N LEU A 161 1.01 1.10 -3.62
CA LEU A 161 1.79 2.33 -3.48
C LEU A 161 3.02 2.14 -2.59
N GLU A 162 2.87 1.43 -1.46
CA GLU A 162 3.99 1.18 -0.56
C GLU A 162 5.11 0.37 -1.22
N ALA A 163 4.76 -0.63 -2.04
CA ALA A 163 5.74 -1.42 -2.79
C ALA A 163 6.43 -0.59 -3.89
N THR A 164 5.68 0.25 -4.60
CA THR A 164 6.24 1.17 -5.60
C THR A 164 7.20 2.17 -4.95
N LEU A 165 6.84 2.75 -3.80
CA LEU A 165 7.72 3.64 -3.03
C LEU A 165 8.96 2.89 -2.51
N ALA A 166 8.81 1.65 -2.06
CA ALA A 166 9.93 0.83 -1.60
C ALA A 166 10.94 0.55 -2.73
N VAL A 167 10.49 0.19 -3.93
CA VAL A 167 11.39 0.04 -5.08
C VAL A 167 12.07 1.35 -5.45
N LYS A 168 11.36 2.49 -5.43
CA LYS A 168 11.99 3.80 -5.69
C LYS A 168 13.10 4.11 -4.70
N ARG A 169 12.91 3.81 -3.41
CA ARG A 169 13.97 3.95 -2.38
C ARG A 169 15.14 3.01 -2.62
N ALA A 170 14.89 1.76 -3.02
CA ALA A 170 15.94 0.80 -3.36
C ALA A 170 16.73 1.24 -4.61
N ARG A 171 16.06 1.76 -5.64
CA ARG A 171 16.67 2.31 -6.85
C ARG A 171 17.56 3.51 -6.54
N ALA A 172 17.06 4.46 -5.73
CA ALA A 172 17.84 5.61 -5.28
C ALA A 172 19.11 5.18 -4.55
N LEU A 173 18.99 4.23 -3.61
CA LEU A 173 20.13 3.66 -2.89
C LEU A 173 21.14 2.99 -3.82
N ALA A 174 20.66 2.18 -4.77
CA ALA A 174 21.50 1.44 -5.71
C ALA A 174 22.37 2.36 -6.57
N VAL A 175 21.83 3.52 -6.95
CA VAL A 175 22.55 4.58 -7.68
C VAL A 175 23.49 5.35 -6.75
N ALA A 176 22.99 5.80 -5.59
CA ALA A 176 23.78 6.57 -4.61
C ALA A 176 25.03 5.81 -4.14
N LYS A 177 24.93 4.49 -4.04
CA LYS A 177 26.01 3.59 -3.60
C LYS A 177 26.56 2.71 -4.72
N ALA A 178 26.42 3.11 -5.98
CA ALA A 178 26.78 2.26 -7.12
C ALA A 178 28.21 1.68 -7.05
N ALA A 179 29.19 2.46 -6.58
CA ALA A 179 30.57 2.02 -6.43
C ALA A 179 30.76 0.85 -5.43
N GLU A 180 29.97 0.84 -4.36
CA GLU A 180 29.95 -0.23 -3.34
C GLU A 180 29.10 -1.43 -3.81
N VAL A 181 28.00 -1.15 -4.50
CA VAL A 181 26.94 -2.11 -4.78
C VAL A 181 27.21 -2.94 -6.05
N LEU A 182 27.60 -2.31 -7.15
CA LEU A 182 27.70 -2.97 -8.46
C LEU A 182 28.67 -4.16 -8.48
N PRO A 183 29.84 -4.13 -7.80
CA PRO A 183 30.74 -5.30 -7.75
C PRO A 183 30.08 -6.54 -7.13
N ASN A 184 29.09 -6.34 -6.25
CA ASN A 184 28.38 -7.41 -5.54
C ASN A 184 27.09 -7.86 -6.25
N ALA A 185 26.71 -7.21 -7.36
CA ALA A 185 25.49 -7.50 -8.09
C ALA A 185 25.60 -8.71 -9.04
N GLY A 186 26.76 -9.35 -9.14
CA GLY A 186 26.98 -10.51 -10.02
C GLY A 186 26.86 -10.17 -11.53
N LEU A 187 27.08 -8.91 -11.89
CA LEU A 187 27.03 -8.43 -13.27
C LEU A 187 28.39 -8.63 -13.95
N ASP A 188 28.39 -8.68 -15.29
CA ASP A 188 29.62 -8.69 -16.07
C ASP A 188 30.48 -7.44 -15.78
N SER A 189 31.80 -7.60 -15.77
CA SER A 189 32.74 -6.54 -15.43
C SER A 189 32.63 -5.30 -16.33
N ALA A 190 32.32 -5.47 -17.63
CA ALA A 190 32.12 -4.35 -18.55
C ALA A 190 30.83 -3.57 -18.21
N LEU A 191 29.76 -4.28 -17.83
CA LEU A 191 28.53 -3.66 -17.35
C LEU A 191 28.74 -2.92 -16.03
N VAL A 192 29.46 -3.50 -15.08
CA VAL A 192 29.80 -2.86 -13.81
C VAL A 192 30.53 -1.54 -14.06
N SER A 193 31.55 -1.55 -14.92
CA SER A 193 32.31 -0.34 -15.26
C SER A 193 31.40 0.74 -15.89
N LYS A 194 30.60 0.38 -16.91
CA LYS A 194 29.67 1.29 -17.59
C LYS A 194 28.68 1.93 -16.60
N LEU A 195 28.06 1.11 -15.75
CA LEU A 195 27.06 1.57 -14.78
C LEU A 195 27.70 2.45 -13.68
N ALA A 196 28.87 2.05 -13.18
CA ALA A 196 29.58 2.82 -12.16
C ALA A 196 29.98 4.20 -12.70
N ASP A 197 30.49 4.28 -13.93
CA ASP A 197 30.83 5.54 -14.58
C ASP A 197 29.62 6.45 -14.77
N ALA A 198 28.47 5.90 -15.18
CA ALA A 198 27.24 6.67 -15.30
C ALA A 198 26.74 7.21 -13.94
N CYS A 199 26.92 6.45 -12.86
CA CYS A 199 26.50 6.86 -11.52
C CYS A 199 27.43 7.91 -10.86
N LYS A 200 28.66 8.11 -11.35
CA LYS A 200 29.59 9.14 -10.80
C LYS A 200 29.03 10.56 -10.85
N LYS A 201 28.14 10.84 -11.80
CA LYS A 201 27.47 12.15 -11.98
C LYS A 201 26.00 12.10 -11.56
N ALA A 202 25.62 11.11 -10.75
CA ALA A 202 24.25 11.00 -10.27
C ALA A 202 23.87 12.25 -9.47
N PRO A 203 22.62 12.73 -9.60
CA PRO A 203 22.09 13.78 -8.73
C PRO A 203 22.16 13.37 -7.26
N SER A 204 22.17 14.36 -6.35
CA SER A 204 22.09 14.12 -4.91
C SER A 204 20.66 13.83 -4.43
N ASP A 205 19.65 14.20 -5.22
CA ASP A 205 18.24 14.00 -4.90
C ASP A 205 17.80 12.55 -5.17
N ALA A 206 17.10 11.96 -4.20
CA ALA A 206 16.70 10.55 -4.24
C ALA A 206 15.71 10.23 -5.38
N LYS A 207 14.82 11.15 -5.73
CA LYS A 207 13.89 10.95 -6.84
C LYS A 207 14.65 10.89 -8.16
N ALA A 208 15.56 11.83 -8.39
CA ALA A 208 16.38 11.85 -9.58
C ALA A 208 17.34 10.65 -9.67
N GLN A 209 17.85 10.14 -8.54
CA GLN A 209 18.60 8.89 -8.49
C GLN A 209 17.75 7.67 -8.89
N ALA A 210 16.51 7.59 -8.39
CA ALA A 210 15.59 6.52 -8.76
C ALA A 210 15.25 6.54 -10.26
N GLU A 211 15.08 7.73 -10.86
CA GLU A 211 14.87 7.92 -12.29
C GLU A 211 16.11 7.56 -13.13
N LEU A 212 17.30 7.90 -12.63
CA LEU A 212 18.56 7.49 -13.26
C LEU A 212 18.69 5.98 -13.29
N PHE A 213 18.33 5.26 -12.21
CA PHE A 213 18.30 3.80 -12.21
C PHE A 213 17.42 3.25 -13.33
N VAL A 214 16.19 3.77 -13.50
CA VAL A 214 15.26 3.33 -14.55
C VAL A 214 15.88 3.55 -15.93
N THR A 215 16.56 4.67 -16.12
CA THR A 215 17.25 5.01 -17.38
C THR A 215 18.39 4.05 -17.68
N LEU A 216 19.27 3.78 -16.70
CA LEU A 216 20.40 2.88 -16.85
C LEU A 216 19.97 1.40 -16.97
N GLY A 217 18.86 1.04 -16.33
CA GLY A 217 18.32 -0.31 -16.29
C GLY A 217 17.64 -0.78 -17.58
N LYS A 218 17.45 0.08 -18.59
CA LYS A 218 16.82 -0.27 -19.87
C LYS A 218 17.57 -1.36 -20.62
N ASP A 219 18.90 -1.34 -20.53
CA ASP A 219 19.77 -2.33 -21.19
C ASP A 219 19.95 -3.61 -20.36
N LEU A 220 19.41 -3.65 -19.14
CA LEU A 220 19.54 -4.78 -18.23
C LEU A 220 18.34 -5.72 -18.35
N THR A 221 18.55 -7.00 -18.07
CA THR A 221 17.43 -7.92 -17.83
C THR A 221 16.77 -7.64 -16.48
N ILE A 222 15.56 -8.12 -16.28
CA ILE A 222 14.87 -8.00 -14.98
C ILE A 222 15.70 -8.63 -13.86
N GLU A 223 16.36 -9.75 -14.12
CA GLU A 223 17.21 -10.43 -13.13
C GLU A 223 18.44 -9.62 -12.77
N GLN A 224 19.06 -8.95 -13.75
CA GLN A 224 20.20 -8.06 -13.50
C GLN A 224 19.78 -6.82 -12.69
N ARG A 225 18.62 -6.22 -13.00
CA ARG A 225 18.07 -5.12 -12.21
C ARG A 225 17.77 -5.57 -10.77
N ARG A 226 17.14 -6.73 -10.61
CA ARG A 226 16.85 -7.33 -9.29
C ARG A 226 18.15 -7.58 -8.51
N ALA A 227 19.18 -8.13 -9.15
CA ALA A 227 20.46 -8.39 -8.50
C ALA A 227 21.14 -7.09 -8.05
N TRP A 228 21.10 -6.03 -8.86
CA TRP A 228 21.61 -4.71 -8.47
C TRP A 228 20.86 -4.15 -7.25
N LEU A 229 19.51 -4.21 -7.25
CA LEU A 229 18.72 -3.76 -6.11
C LEU A 229 18.96 -4.61 -4.85
N LYS A 230 19.08 -5.93 -4.97
CA LYS A 230 19.42 -6.82 -3.84
C LYS A 230 20.77 -6.50 -3.23
N ALA A 231 21.79 -6.28 -4.07
CA ALA A 231 23.11 -5.85 -3.61
C ALA A 231 23.02 -4.50 -2.89
N ALA A 232 22.16 -3.58 -3.34
CA ALA A 232 21.95 -2.30 -2.66
C ALA A 232 21.34 -2.49 -1.26
N LEU A 233 20.29 -3.31 -1.14
CA LEU A 233 19.64 -3.60 0.13
C LEU A 233 20.59 -4.29 1.13
N ALA A 234 21.53 -5.11 0.64
CA ALA A 234 22.54 -5.76 1.47
C ALA A 234 23.54 -4.78 2.13
N THR A 235 23.64 -3.53 1.66
CA THR A 235 24.47 -2.48 2.30
C THR A 235 23.83 -1.86 3.53
N ARG A 236 22.55 -2.18 3.82
CA ARG A 236 21.83 -1.68 4.99
C ARG A 236 21.90 -2.69 6.13
N PRO A 237 22.02 -2.24 7.39
CA PRO A 237 21.85 -3.14 8.52
C PRO A 237 20.43 -3.74 8.47
N THR A 238 20.34 -5.06 8.50
CA THR A 238 19.05 -5.77 8.65
C THR A 238 18.47 -5.42 10.02
N PRO A 239 17.24 -4.85 10.09
CA PRO A 239 16.61 -4.59 11.37
C PRO A 239 16.46 -5.89 12.17
N ALA A 240 16.88 -5.91 13.44
CA ALA A 240 16.72 -7.08 14.30
C ALA A 240 15.22 -7.32 14.59
N GLY A 241 14.65 -8.45 14.19
CA GLY A 241 13.24 -8.74 14.47
C GLY A 241 12.61 -9.84 13.64
N GLU A 242 11.33 -10.10 13.92
CA GLU A 242 10.58 -11.26 13.44
C GLU A 242 10.77 -11.51 11.93
N PRO A 243 11.08 -12.77 11.56
CA PRO A 243 11.17 -13.16 10.16
C PRO A 243 9.84 -12.87 9.46
N LEU A 244 9.90 -12.69 8.13
CA LEU A 244 8.69 -12.73 7.30
C LEU A 244 7.87 -13.94 7.74
N ILE A 245 6.64 -13.72 8.21
CA ILE A 245 5.76 -14.81 8.63
C ILE A 245 5.59 -15.68 7.38
N PRO A 246 6.11 -16.92 7.36
CA PRO A 246 5.95 -17.79 6.20
C PRO A 246 4.46 -17.97 5.99
N PHE A 247 4.01 -17.86 4.74
CA PHE A 247 2.62 -18.17 4.45
C PHE A 247 2.35 -19.59 4.94
N ALA A 248 1.38 -19.74 5.84
CA ALA A 248 0.62 -20.98 5.83
C ALA A 248 0.06 -21.06 4.41
N LYS A 249 0.53 -22.02 3.59
CA LYS A 249 -0.15 -22.38 2.35
C LYS A 249 -1.61 -22.42 2.73
N THR A 250 -2.42 -21.51 2.20
CA THR A 250 -3.84 -21.45 2.55
C THR A 250 -4.41 -22.80 2.18
N SER A 251 -4.52 -23.69 3.16
CA SER A 251 -5.23 -24.95 3.05
C SER A 251 -6.68 -24.55 2.94
N GLY A 252 -7.10 -24.27 1.70
CA GLY A 252 -8.47 -24.17 1.24
C GLY A 252 -9.49 -23.64 2.24
N ARG A 253 -9.31 -22.46 2.82
CA ARG A 253 -10.49 -21.72 3.31
C ARG A 253 -11.19 -21.18 2.06
N ARG A 254 -12.06 -22.01 1.50
CA ARG A 254 -13.03 -21.57 0.49
C ARG A 254 -13.79 -20.38 1.08
N PRO A 255 -14.04 -19.32 0.30
CA PRO A 255 -14.98 -18.29 0.72
C PRO A 255 -16.29 -18.98 1.10
N ALA A 256 -16.89 -18.60 2.23
CA ALA A 256 -18.21 -19.08 2.60
C ALA A 256 -19.18 -18.69 1.48
N GLY A 257 -19.55 -19.65 0.63
CA GLY A 257 -20.39 -19.43 -0.55
C GLY A 257 -20.10 -20.34 -1.74
N ASP A 258 -18.90 -20.91 -1.87
CA ASP A 258 -18.54 -21.77 -3.02
C ASP A 258 -18.34 -23.23 -2.60
N ASP A 259 -19.38 -23.87 -2.06
CA ASP A 259 -19.43 -25.34 -2.05
C ASP A 259 -20.15 -25.82 -3.31
N PRO A 260 -19.45 -26.43 -4.30
CA PRO A 260 -20.09 -27.02 -5.48
C PRO A 260 -20.95 -28.25 -5.14
N ASN A 261 -20.96 -28.70 -3.88
CA ASN A 261 -21.88 -29.72 -3.38
C ASN A 261 -23.05 -29.14 -2.56
N ALA A 262 -23.22 -27.82 -2.49
CA ALA A 262 -24.44 -27.24 -1.93
C ALA A 262 -25.61 -27.59 -2.87
N ASP A 263 -26.48 -28.48 -2.41
CA ASP A 263 -27.69 -28.88 -3.13
C ASP A 263 -28.55 -27.63 -3.41
N PRO A 264 -28.77 -27.25 -4.68
CA PRO A 264 -29.63 -26.12 -5.03
C PRO A 264 -31.11 -26.36 -4.69
N SER A 265 -31.45 -27.55 -4.18
CA SER A 265 -32.79 -27.97 -3.77
C SER A 265 -33.03 -27.85 -2.25
N ALA A 266 -32.04 -27.42 -1.47
CA ALA A 266 -32.24 -27.17 -0.04
C ALA A 266 -33.15 -25.95 0.14
N GLU A 267 -34.42 -26.21 0.48
CA GLU A 267 -35.41 -25.19 0.83
C GLU A 267 -34.83 -24.20 1.86
N PRO A 268 -35.10 -22.90 1.71
CA PRO A 268 -34.68 -21.92 2.71
C PRO A 268 -35.29 -22.29 4.06
N SER A 269 -34.43 -22.58 5.04
CA SER A 269 -34.83 -22.80 6.42
C SER A 269 -35.64 -21.60 6.89
N ALA A 270 -36.82 -21.89 7.45
CA ALA A 270 -37.87 -20.95 7.78
C ALA A 270 -37.37 -19.70 8.53
N GLU A 271 -37.93 -18.55 8.15
CA GLU A 271 -37.85 -17.29 8.88
C GLU A 271 -38.21 -17.49 10.37
N PRO A 272 -37.50 -16.84 11.30
CA PRO A 272 -37.98 -16.74 12.68
C PRO A 272 -39.28 -15.93 12.72
N PRO A 273 -40.22 -16.27 13.62
CA PRO A 273 -41.52 -15.62 13.66
C PRO A 273 -41.38 -14.12 13.98
N THR A 274 -41.93 -13.30 13.09
CA THR A 274 -42.22 -11.88 13.34
C THR A 274 -43.12 -11.73 14.56
N GLU A 275 -42.62 -11.02 15.55
CA GLU A 275 -43.38 -10.47 16.69
C GLU A 275 -44.51 -9.58 16.16
N PRO A 276 -45.76 -9.69 16.65
CA PRO A 276 -46.84 -8.83 16.22
C PRO A 276 -46.61 -7.39 16.70
N ALA A 277 -46.63 -6.46 15.76
CA ALA A 277 -46.57 -5.02 16.00
C ALA A 277 -47.72 -4.59 16.94
N ALA A 278 -47.34 -3.91 18.02
CA ALA A 278 -48.29 -3.24 18.90
C ALA A 278 -49.05 -2.14 18.13
N GLU A 279 -50.37 -2.19 18.26
CA GLU A 279 -51.33 -1.24 17.72
C GLU A 279 -51.05 0.18 18.26
N PRO A 280 -51.03 1.23 17.43
CA PRO A 280 -50.84 2.60 17.90
C PRO A 280 -52.10 3.09 18.65
N ALA A 281 -51.91 3.49 19.91
CA ALA A 281 -52.94 4.10 20.73
C ALA A 281 -53.47 5.40 20.09
N GLU A 282 -54.79 5.53 20.02
CA GLU A 282 -55.47 6.76 19.58
C GLU A 282 -55.09 7.96 20.46
N PRO A 283 -54.90 9.16 19.88
CA PRO A 283 -54.69 10.37 20.66
C PRO A 283 -55.98 10.80 21.38
N PRO A 284 -55.86 11.42 22.57
CA PRO A 284 -57.02 11.85 23.35
C PRO A 284 -57.81 12.93 22.60
N LYS A 285 -59.13 12.75 22.55
CA LYS A 285 -60.08 13.78 22.11
C LYS A 285 -60.07 14.92 23.12
N ASN A 286 -59.73 16.12 22.66
CA ASN A 286 -59.89 17.35 23.42
C ASN A 286 -61.38 17.56 23.79
N GLN A 287 -61.59 18.03 25.01
CA GLN A 287 -62.87 18.56 25.51
C GLN A 287 -63.31 19.80 24.75
#